data_AF-A0A962Y1P9-F1
#
_entry.id   AF-A0A962Y1P9-F1
#
_cell.length_a   1.000
_cell.length_b   1.000
_cell.length_c   1.000
_cell.angle_alpha   90.00
_cell.angle_beta   90.00
_cell.angle_gamma   90.00
#
_symmetry.space_group_name_H-M   'P 1'
#
loop_
_entity.id
_entity.type
_entity.pdbx_description
1 polymer ?
#
loop_
_entity_poly.entity_id
_entity_poly.type
_entity_poly.pdbx_seq_one_letter_code
_entity_poly.pdbx_strand_id
1 'polypeptide(L)'
;PGDAVPGPAIIAEQNATTIVEPGWEAVVTAFDHIVLERRSQRAMQFAAGTTVDPVLLEVFNNLFMNIAEQMGLQLQNTAYSVNIKERLDFSCALFDAEGNLIANAPHMPVHLGSMGESIKTVIRQNTGRMQPGDVYVLNDPYHGGTHLPDVTVITPVYLDAVAEPIFYVGSRGHHADIGGVT
;
A
#
# COMPACT_ATOMS: atom_id res chain seq x y z
N PRO A 1 -33.71 -33.75 -7.74
CA PRO A 1 -32.91 -33.71 -6.48
C PRO A 1 -31.85 -34.82 -6.45
N GLY A 2 -30.60 -34.45 -6.21
CA GLY A 2 -29.44 -35.35 -6.31
C GLY A 2 -28.79 -35.37 -7.70
N ASP A 3 -29.34 -34.63 -8.67
CA ASP A 3 -28.76 -34.49 -10.00
C ASP A 3 -27.47 -33.67 -9.92
N ALA A 4 -26.40 -34.20 -10.52
CA ALA A 4 -25.09 -33.57 -10.60
C ALA A 4 -24.75 -33.27 -12.07
N VAL A 5 -24.41 -32.02 -12.36
CA VAL A 5 -24.06 -31.54 -13.70
C VAL A 5 -22.63 -31.01 -13.70
N PRO A 6 -21.67 -31.72 -14.30
CA PRO A 6 -20.30 -31.22 -14.42
C PRO A 6 -20.22 -30.09 -15.46
N GLY A 7 -19.41 -29.08 -15.18
CA GLY A 7 -19.08 -28.03 -16.13
C GLY A 7 -18.07 -28.50 -17.21
N PRO A 8 -18.02 -27.85 -18.38
CA PRO A 8 -18.79 -26.66 -18.76
C PRO A 8 -20.26 -26.98 -19.07
N ALA A 9 -21.19 -26.28 -18.41
CA ALA A 9 -22.62 -26.43 -18.62
C ALA A 9 -23.38 -25.12 -18.40
N ILE A 10 -24.58 -25.02 -18.96
CA ILE A 10 -25.52 -23.93 -18.70
C ILE A 10 -26.80 -24.55 -18.15
N ILE A 11 -27.21 -24.13 -16.97
CA ILE A 11 -28.47 -24.51 -16.35
C ILE A 11 -29.44 -23.34 -16.53
N ALA A 12 -30.47 -23.55 -17.34
CA ALA A 12 -31.53 -22.57 -17.57
C ALA A 12 -32.71 -22.88 -16.65
N GLU A 13 -33.08 -21.91 -15.83
CA GLU A 13 -34.24 -21.94 -14.95
C GLU A 13 -35.25 -20.89 -15.42
N GLN A 14 -36.48 -20.94 -14.91
CA GLN A 14 -37.54 -20.01 -15.34
C GLN A 14 -37.17 -18.54 -15.13
N ASN A 15 -36.37 -18.23 -14.10
CA ASN A 15 -35.99 -16.87 -13.70
C ASN A 15 -34.47 -16.64 -13.63
N ALA A 16 -33.65 -17.62 -14.00
CA ALA A 16 -32.19 -17.54 -13.87
C ALA A 16 -31.48 -18.36 -14.93
N THR A 17 -30.21 -18.04 -15.16
CA THR A 17 -29.31 -18.87 -15.99
C THR A 17 -27.98 -18.98 -15.27
N THR A 18 -27.64 -20.19 -14.85
CA THR A 18 -26.41 -20.47 -14.10
C THR A 18 -25.40 -21.13 -15.03
N ILE A 19 -24.22 -20.51 -15.15
CA ILE A 19 -23.09 -21.07 -15.91
C ILE A 19 -22.23 -21.88 -14.95
N VAL A 20 -22.07 -23.17 -15.24
CA VAL A 20 -21.15 -24.06 -14.53
C VAL A 20 -19.85 -24.09 -15.31
N GLU A 21 -18.81 -23.43 -14.80
CA GLU A 21 -17.51 -23.36 -15.46
C GLU A 21 -16.79 -24.72 -15.45
N PRO A 22 -15.84 -24.97 -16.38
CA PRO A 22 -14.97 -26.15 -16.33
C PRO A 22 -14.34 -26.34 -14.94
N GLY A 23 -14.40 -27.58 -14.43
CA GLY A 23 -13.84 -27.92 -13.12
C GLY A 23 -14.76 -27.68 -11.92
N TRP A 24 -15.96 -27.16 -12.16
CA TRP A 24 -17.06 -27.11 -11.20
C TRP A 24 -18.14 -28.15 -11.53
N GLU A 25 -18.93 -28.51 -10.54
CA GLU A 25 -20.08 -29.39 -10.64
C GLU A 25 -21.25 -28.73 -9.91
N ALA A 26 -22.41 -28.68 -10.55
CA ALA A 26 -23.65 -28.21 -9.94
C ALA A 26 -24.44 -29.39 -9.38
N VAL A 27 -24.87 -29.32 -8.12
CA VAL A 27 -25.68 -30.34 -7.46
C VAL A 27 -27.01 -29.73 -7.03
N VAL A 28 -28.12 -30.33 -7.45
CA VAL A 28 -29.46 -29.93 -7.01
C VAL A 28 -29.76 -30.60 -5.67
N THR A 29 -29.92 -29.81 -4.63
CA THR A 29 -30.22 -30.29 -3.27
C THR A 29 -31.68 -30.77 -3.14
N ALA A 30 -32.02 -31.36 -1.99
CA ALA A 30 -33.41 -31.72 -1.68
C ALA A 30 -34.37 -30.52 -1.52
N PHE A 31 -33.84 -29.30 -1.43
CA PHE A 31 -34.59 -28.06 -1.31
C PHE A 31 -34.63 -27.25 -2.62
N ASP A 32 -34.31 -27.89 -3.75
CA ASP A 32 -34.22 -27.26 -5.08
C ASP A 32 -33.20 -26.11 -5.19
N HIS A 33 -32.27 -26.00 -4.24
CA HIS A 33 -31.10 -25.14 -4.39
C HIS A 33 -30.06 -25.78 -5.29
N ILE A 34 -29.38 -24.96 -6.09
CA ILE A 34 -28.19 -25.35 -6.84
C ILE A 34 -26.95 -25.01 -6.00
N VAL A 35 -26.14 -26.02 -5.67
CA VAL A 35 -24.84 -25.86 -5.03
C VAL A 35 -23.74 -26.09 -6.06
N LEU A 36 -22.80 -25.16 -6.19
CA LEU A 36 -21.63 -25.31 -7.06
C LEU A 36 -20.43 -25.80 -6.23
N GLU A 37 -19.99 -27.02 -6.49
CA GLU A 37 -18.80 -27.61 -5.88
C GLU A 37 -17.66 -27.66 -6.90
N ARG A 38 -16.48 -27.19 -6.51
CA ARG A 38 -15.29 -27.30 -7.35
C ARG A 38 -14.70 -28.70 -7.22
N ARG A 39 -14.67 -29.46 -8.33
CA ARG A 39 -14.13 -30.83 -8.41
C ARG A 39 -12.67 -30.88 -8.84
N SER A 40 -12.17 -29.86 -9.53
CA SER A 40 -10.76 -29.76 -9.92
C SER A 40 -10.01 -28.75 -9.05
N GLN A 41 -8.81 -29.09 -8.59
CA GLN A 41 -7.91 -28.14 -7.92
C GLN A 41 -7.74 -26.88 -8.78
N ARG A 42 -7.94 -25.70 -8.19
CA ARG A 42 -7.71 -24.43 -8.89
C ARG A 42 -6.25 -24.38 -9.30
N ALA A 43 -5.99 -24.34 -10.61
CA ALA A 43 -4.66 -24.01 -11.11
C ALA A 43 -4.33 -22.60 -10.60
N MET A 44 -3.33 -22.49 -9.74
CA MET A 44 -2.75 -21.20 -9.40
C MET A 44 -2.02 -20.69 -10.64
N GLN A 45 -2.71 -19.91 -11.46
CA GLN A 45 -2.04 -19.07 -12.44
C GLN A 45 -1.42 -17.91 -11.67
N PHE A 46 -0.13 -18.06 -11.36
CA PHE A 46 0.68 -16.91 -10.96
C PHE A 46 0.68 -15.94 -12.14
N ALA A 47 0.18 -14.72 -11.92
CA ALA A 47 0.24 -13.67 -12.92
C ALA A 47 1.69 -13.53 -13.40
N ALA A 48 1.87 -13.37 -14.71
CA ALA A 48 3.19 -13.22 -15.30
C ALA A 48 3.87 -11.96 -14.75
N GLY A 49 4.78 -12.15 -13.79
CA GLY A 49 5.54 -11.08 -13.15
C GLY A 49 5.80 -11.37 -11.68
N THR A 50 6.92 -12.04 -11.41
CA THR A 50 7.47 -12.46 -10.10
C THR A 50 6.95 -13.82 -9.58
N THR A 51 7.84 -14.81 -9.62
CA THR A 51 7.76 -16.09 -8.89
C THR A 51 7.88 -15.84 -7.38
N VAL A 52 6.91 -15.15 -6.78
CA VAL A 52 6.86 -14.86 -5.35
C VAL A 52 5.73 -15.69 -4.76
N ASP A 53 6.02 -16.37 -3.65
CA ASP A 53 5.01 -17.12 -2.89
C ASP A 53 3.91 -16.14 -2.43
N PRO A 54 2.64 -16.34 -2.82
CA PRO A 54 1.55 -15.43 -2.52
C PRO A 54 1.27 -15.34 -1.02
N VAL A 55 1.59 -16.39 -0.26
CA VAL A 55 1.51 -16.33 1.21
C VAL A 55 2.57 -15.38 1.73
N LEU A 56 3.81 -15.47 1.25
CA LEU A 56 4.88 -14.55 1.66
C LEU A 56 4.61 -13.12 1.20
N LEU A 57 4.09 -12.93 -0.02
CA LEU A 57 3.70 -11.61 -0.52
C LEU A 57 2.69 -10.95 0.41
N GLU A 58 1.65 -11.69 0.82
CA GLU A 58 0.63 -11.19 1.72
C GLU A 58 1.20 -10.89 3.12
N VAL A 59 2.08 -11.76 3.63
CA VAL A 59 2.76 -11.52 4.91
C VAL A 59 3.58 -10.23 4.85
N PHE A 60 4.42 -10.06 3.82
CA PHE A 60 5.24 -8.85 3.67
C PHE A 60 4.39 -7.59 3.46
N ASN A 61 3.33 -7.68 2.67
CA ASN A 61 2.40 -6.56 2.48
C ASN A 61 1.83 -6.09 3.83
N ASN A 62 1.32 -7.02 4.65
CA ASN A 62 0.80 -6.68 5.98
C ASN A 62 1.87 -6.12 6.91
N LEU A 63 3.10 -6.65 6.87
CA LEU A 63 4.22 -6.15 7.68
C LEU A 63 4.61 -4.73 7.30
N PHE A 64 4.75 -4.41 6.00
CA PHE A 64 5.11 -3.07 5.55
C PHE A 64 4.00 -2.06 5.84
N MET A 65 2.74 -2.44 5.63
CA MET A 65 1.58 -1.61 5.99
C MET A 65 1.55 -1.32 7.49
N ASN A 66 1.79 -2.34 8.33
CA ASN A 66 1.84 -2.17 9.78
C ASN A 66 2.92 -1.17 10.20
N ILE A 67 4.11 -1.20 9.58
CA ILE A 67 5.16 -0.20 9.88
C ILE A 67 4.67 1.22 9.57
N ALA A 68 4.06 1.43 8.40
CA ALA A 68 3.54 2.75 8.03
C ALA A 68 2.46 3.24 9.02
N GLU A 69 1.55 2.35 9.43
CA GLU A 69 0.52 2.66 10.44
C GLU A 69 1.12 2.99 11.80
N GLN A 70 2.11 2.22 12.29
CA GLN A 70 2.77 2.50 13.56
C GLN A 70 3.53 3.82 13.53
N MET A 71 4.20 4.15 12.42
CA MET A 71 4.79 5.48 12.22
C MET A 71 3.74 6.58 12.33
N GLY A 72 2.57 6.39 11.71
CA GLY A 72 1.46 7.34 11.76
C GLY A 72 0.90 7.53 13.16
N LEU A 73 0.63 6.43 13.87
CA LEU A 73 0.16 6.46 15.26
C LEU A 73 1.16 7.15 16.19
N GLN A 74 2.46 6.88 16.03
CA GLN A 74 3.50 7.52 16.82
C GLN A 74 3.56 9.02 16.56
N LEU A 75 3.46 9.45 15.30
CA LEU A 75 3.43 10.87 14.94
C LEU A 75 2.19 11.56 15.53
N GLN A 76 1.01 10.94 15.43
CA GLN A 76 -0.22 11.47 16.00
C GLN A 76 -0.14 11.61 17.53
N ASN A 77 0.36 10.59 18.22
CA ASN A 77 0.42 10.54 19.68
C ASN A 77 1.43 11.52 20.28
N THR A 78 2.46 11.88 19.52
CA THR A 78 3.50 12.82 19.96
C THR A 78 3.25 14.26 19.51
N ALA A 79 2.29 14.48 18.62
CA ALA A 79 1.99 15.81 18.11
C ALA A 79 1.25 16.70 19.11
N TYR A 80 1.73 17.94 19.23
CA TYR A 80 0.98 19.04 19.85
C TYR A 80 0.00 19.71 18.89
N SER A 81 0.23 19.62 17.58
CA SER A 81 -0.59 20.26 16.55
C SER A 81 -1.97 19.62 16.45
N VAL A 82 -3.03 20.42 16.54
CA VAL A 82 -4.42 19.96 16.29
C VAL A 82 -4.61 19.46 14.85
N ASN A 83 -3.86 20.01 13.89
CA ASN A 83 -3.92 19.53 12.50
C ASN A 83 -3.45 18.07 12.40
N ILE A 84 -2.41 17.70 13.16
CA ILE A 84 -1.88 16.34 13.15
C ILE A 84 -2.70 15.43 14.07
N LYS A 85 -2.96 15.87 15.30
CA LYS A 85 -3.57 15.02 16.35
C LYS A 85 -5.05 14.73 16.11
N GLU A 86 -5.81 15.74 15.69
CA GLU A 86 -7.27 15.67 15.59
C GLU A 86 -7.75 15.66 14.13
N ARG A 87 -7.12 16.44 13.25
CA ARG A 87 -7.49 16.48 11.83
C ARG A 87 -6.80 15.42 10.97
N LEU A 88 -5.80 14.73 11.52
CA LEU A 88 -5.02 13.69 10.84
C LEU A 88 -4.38 14.17 9.54
N ASP A 89 -3.99 15.45 9.51
CA ASP A 89 -3.35 16.08 8.35
C ASP A 89 -1.86 15.78 8.32
N PHE A 90 -1.57 14.49 8.13
CA PHE A 90 -0.22 13.94 8.04
C PHE A 90 -0.25 12.64 7.23
N SER A 91 0.92 12.17 6.80
CA SER A 91 1.06 10.85 6.17
C SER A 91 2.44 10.27 6.44
N CYS A 92 2.46 8.95 6.63
CA CYS A 92 3.68 8.17 6.83
C CYS A 92 3.75 7.10 5.74
N ALA A 93 4.93 6.91 5.15
CA ALA A 93 5.10 5.99 4.03
C ALA A 93 6.52 5.42 3.96
N LEU A 94 6.61 4.22 3.36
CA LEU A 94 7.84 3.51 3.03
C LEU A 94 8.05 3.56 1.51
N PHE A 95 9.29 3.73 1.09
CA PHE A 95 9.69 3.81 -0.31
C PHE A 95 10.89 2.92 -0.58
N ASP A 96 10.94 2.29 -1.75
CA ASP A 96 12.09 1.48 -2.18
C ASP A 96 13.36 2.33 -2.40
N ALA A 97 14.47 1.68 -2.75
CA ALA A 97 15.76 2.33 -3.01
C ALA A 97 15.70 3.40 -4.12
N GLU A 98 14.71 3.32 -5.02
CA GLU A 98 14.49 4.24 -6.13
C GLU A 98 13.45 5.33 -5.80
N GLY A 99 12.88 5.29 -4.59
CA GLY A 99 11.88 6.23 -4.12
C GLY A 99 10.45 5.93 -4.59
N ASN A 100 10.15 4.70 -5.02
CA ASN A 100 8.78 4.29 -5.34
C ASN A 100 8.05 3.83 -4.07
N LEU A 101 6.77 4.16 -3.99
CA LEU A 101 5.95 3.87 -2.81
C LEU A 101 5.77 2.35 -2.61
N ILE A 102 6.08 1.86 -1.40
CA ILE A 102 5.85 0.47 -0.97
C ILE A 102 4.57 0.36 -0.15
N ALA A 103 4.45 1.19 0.88
CA ALA A 103 3.35 1.14 1.85
C ALA A 103 3.09 2.52 2.44
N ASN A 104 1.85 2.79 2.85
CA ASN A 104 1.48 4.05 3.47
C ASN A 104 0.38 3.91 4.51
N ALA A 105 0.38 4.79 5.51
CA ALA A 105 -0.73 4.91 6.44
C ALA A 105 -1.95 5.56 5.75
N PRO A 106 -3.19 5.11 6.05
CA PRO A 106 -4.40 5.61 5.41
C PRO A 106 -4.89 6.89 6.10
N HIS A 107 -4.31 8.04 5.76
CA HIS A 107 -4.70 9.32 6.37
C HIS A 107 -5.09 10.38 5.34
N MET A 108 -4.20 10.72 4.39
CA MET A 108 -4.45 11.78 3.41
C MET A 108 -4.00 11.39 2.00
N PRO A 109 -4.94 11.04 1.08
CA PRO A 109 -4.61 10.57 -0.27
C PRO A 109 -3.77 11.54 -1.11
N VAL A 110 -3.90 12.86 -0.89
CA VAL A 110 -3.18 13.91 -1.63
C VAL A 110 -1.66 13.89 -1.37
N HIS A 111 -1.23 13.38 -0.22
CA HIS A 111 0.19 13.31 0.13
C HIS A 111 0.93 12.24 -0.69
N LEU A 112 0.25 11.19 -1.13
CA LEU A 112 0.92 10.01 -1.69
C LEU A 112 1.56 10.27 -3.05
N GLY A 113 0.90 11.05 -3.91
CA GLY A 113 1.44 11.41 -5.23
C GLY A 113 2.64 12.37 -5.15
N SER A 114 2.67 13.23 -4.14
CA SER A 114 3.67 14.30 -4.03
C SER A 114 4.86 13.91 -3.14
N MET A 115 4.65 13.09 -2.10
CA MET A 115 5.73 12.54 -1.27
C MET A 115 6.74 11.72 -2.07
N GLY A 116 6.31 10.96 -3.08
CA GLY A 116 7.24 10.22 -3.95
C GLY A 116 8.26 11.12 -4.65
N GLU A 117 7.85 12.30 -5.12
CA GLU A 117 8.78 13.26 -5.73
C GLU A 117 9.72 13.90 -4.70
N SER A 118 9.26 14.12 -3.46
CA SER A 118 10.11 14.58 -2.35
C SER A 118 11.24 13.58 -2.06
N ILE A 119 10.91 12.30 -1.98
CA ILE A 119 11.89 11.22 -1.77
C ILE A 119 12.88 11.18 -2.93
N LYS A 120 12.40 11.14 -4.17
CA LYS A 120 13.25 11.11 -5.38
C LYS A 120 14.15 12.35 -5.47
N THR A 121 13.66 13.52 -5.07
CA THR A 121 14.48 14.74 -5.01
C THR A 121 15.61 14.60 -4.00
N VAL A 122 15.32 14.14 -2.79
CA VAL A 122 16.34 13.94 -1.75
C VAL A 122 17.39 12.92 -2.21
N ILE A 123 16.97 11.82 -2.85
CA ILE A 123 17.88 10.83 -3.45
C ILE A 123 18.81 11.50 -4.48
N ARG A 124 18.24 12.18 -5.48
CA ARG A 124 19.01 12.82 -6.56
C ARG A 124 19.99 13.86 -6.03
N GLN A 125 19.58 14.70 -5.09
CA GLN A 125 20.41 15.81 -4.61
C GLN A 125 21.53 15.36 -3.64
N ASN A 126 21.41 14.17 -3.06
CA ASN A 126 22.35 13.67 -2.05
C ASN A 126 23.00 12.33 -2.43
N THR A 127 22.90 11.92 -3.71
CA THR A 127 23.54 10.71 -4.22
C THR A 127 25.04 10.70 -3.89
N GLY A 128 25.51 9.61 -3.27
CA GLY A 128 26.90 9.44 -2.84
C GLY A 128 27.32 10.27 -1.62
N ARG A 129 26.38 10.97 -0.96
CA ARG A 129 26.66 11.86 0.19
C ARG A 129 25.90 11.50 1.46
N MET A 130 24.84 10.71 1.35
CA MET A 130 24.05 10.27 2.51
C MET A 130 24.87 9.37 3.43
N GLN A 131 24.63 9.48 4.74
CA GLN A 131 25.26 8.64 5.77
C GLN A 131 24.21 8.03 6.70
N PRO A 132 24.52 6.90 7.36
CA PRO A 132 23.67 6.36 8.42
C PRO A 132 23.42 7.39 9.51
N GLY A 133 22.15 7.62 9.84
CA GLY A 133 21.71 8.60 10.83
C GLY A 133 21.34 9.97 10.26
N ASP A 134 21.58 10.22 8.97
CA ASP A 134 21.11 11.44 8.31
C ASP A 134 19.57 11.51 8.26
N VAL A 135 19.05 12.72 8.38
CA VAL A 135 17.62 13.02 8.23
C VAL A 135 17.49 14.28 7.38
N TYR A 136 16.65 14.21 6.36
CA TYR A 136 16.40 15.31 5.43
C TYR A 136 15.02 15.91 5.67
N VAL A 137 14.91 17.23 5.50
CA VAL A 137 13.64 17.95 5.62
C VAL A 137 13.41 18.76 4.36
N LEU A 138 12.21 18.65 3.78
CA LEU A 138 11.79 19.36 2.58
C LEU A 138 10.35 19.87 2.74
N ASN A 139 10.14 21.12 2.33
CA ASN A 139 8.82 21.71 2.16
C ASN A 139 8.68 22.50 0.84
N ASP A 140 9.60 22.29 -0.11
CA ASP A 140 9.60 22.94 -1.41
C ASP A 140 8.41 22.44 -2.27
N PRO A 141 7.43 23.31 -2.60
CA PRO A 141 6.27 22.92 -3.40
C PRO A 141 6.63 22.49 -4.83
N TYR A 142 7.79 22.92 -5.35
CA TYR A 142 8.23 22.57 -6.69
C TYR A 142 8.90 21.19 -6.76
N HIS A 143 9.22 20.59 -5.60
CA HIS A 143 9.92 19.31 -5.50
C HIS A 143 9.19 18.34 -4.58
N GLY A 144 7.87 18.24 -4.73
CA GLY A 144 7.03 17.25 -4.07
C GLY A 144 6.25 17.73 -2.85
N GLY A 145 6.33 19.01 -2.46
CA GLY A 145 5.34 19.61 -1.56
C GLY A 145 4.04 19.94 -2.30
N THR A 146 2.88 19.90 -1.64
CA THR A 146 1.63 20.44 -2.24
C THR A 146 1.50 21.95 -2.01
N HIS A 147 2.04 22.42 -0.90
CA HIS A 147 2.21 23.82 -0.52
C HIS A 147 3.22 23.91 0.63
N LEU A 148 3.71 25.13 0.94
CA LEU A 148 4.75 25.35 1.95
C LEU A 148 4.47 24.79 3.37
N PRO A 149 3.21 24.77 3.86
CA PRO A 149 2.85 24.13 5.12
C PRO A 149 3.13 22.62 5.23
N ASP A 150 3.31 21.93 4.10
CA ASP A 150 3.60 20.49 4.10
C ASP A 150 5.08 20.27 4.32
N VAL A 151 5.45 19.89 5.53
CA VAL A 151 6.83 19.57 5.87
C VAL A 151 7.02 18.06 5.82
N THR A 152 7.93 17.61 4.96
CA THR A 152 8.28 16.19 4.80
C THR A 152 9.65 15.94 5.41
N VAL A 153 9.70 15.03 6.38
CA VAL A 153 10.92 14.49 6.98
C VAL A 153 11.21 13.13 6.35
N ILE A 154 12.42 12.94 5.86
CA ILE A 154 12.85 11.78 5.08
C ILE A 154 14.09 11.18 5.74
N THR A 155 14.01 9.90 6.09
CA THR A 155 15.11 9.17 6.70
C THR A 155 15.52 8.01 5.79
N PRO A 156 16.76 8.01 5.25
CA PRO A 156 17.32 6.85 4.57
C PRO A 156 17.60 5.74 5.57
N VAL A 157 17.24 4.50 5.23
CA VAL A 157 17.43 3.34 6.10
C VAL A 157 18.51 2.43 5.55
N TYR A 158 19.48 2.11 6.41
CA TYR A 158 20.62 1.25 6.11
C TYR A 158 20.47 -0.09 6.84
N LEU A 159 20.93 -1.16 6.21
CA LEU A 159 21.11 -2.46 6.86
C LEU A 159 22.60 -2.67 7.15
N ASP A 160 22.90 -3.55 8.09
CA ASP A 160 24.27 -3.89 8.46
C ASP A 160 25.10 -4.28 7.22
N ALA A 161 26.32 -3.76 7.15
CA ALA A 161 27.27 -3.95 6.04
C ALA A 161 26.85 -3.40 4.67
N VAL A 162 25.76 -2.62 4.57
CA VAL A 162 25.37 -1.92 3.34
C VAL A 162 25.78 -0.44 3.42
N ALA A 163 26.56 0.02 2.43
CA ALA A 163 27.05 1.39 2.37
C ALA A 163 26.01 2.40 1.83
N GLU A 164 24.98 1.91 1.14
CA GLU A 164 23.90 2.72 0.54
C GLU A 164 22.56 2.45 1.24
N PRO A 165 21.63 3.42 1.25
CA PRO A 165 20.28 3.19 1.76
C PRO A 165 19.58 2.07 0.99
N ILE A 166 18.95 1.14 1.71
CA ILE A 166 18.16 0.05 1.13
C ILE A 166 16.72 0.51 0.83
N PHE A 167 16.19 1.42 1.65
CA PHE A 167 14.86 1.99 1.49
C PHE A 167 14.77 3.33 2.24
N TYR A 168 13.67 4.03 2.07
CA TYR A 168 13.44 5.33 2.71
C TYR A 168 12.11 5.32 3.46
N VAL A 169 12.07 6.03 4.58
CA VAL A 169 10.82 6.33 5.29
C VAL A 169 10.55 7.82 5.22
N GLY A 170 9.29 8.18 4.99
CA GLY A 170 8.84 9.56 4.91
C GLY A 170 7.70 9.83 5.88
N SER A 171 7.80 10.94 6.61
CA SER A 171 6.75 11.47 7.48
C SER A 171 6.44 12.89 7.05
N ARG A 172 5.22 13.14 6.58
CA ARG A 172 4.73 14.47 6.22
C ARG A 172 3.70 14.94 7.21
N GLY A 173 3.78 16.19 7.65
CA GLY A 173 2.74 16.82 8.48
C GLY A 173 2.45 18.24 8.03
N HIS A 174 1.18 18.65 8.17
CA HIS A 174 0.74 20.00 7.87
C HIS A 174 0.95 20.94 9.06
N HIS A 175 1.75 21.99 8.85
CA HIS A 175 1.97 23.05 9.83
C HIS A 175 1.04 24.23 9.58
N ALA A 176 0.33 24.71 10.61
CA ALA A 176 -0.64 25.79 10.45
C ALA A 176 -0.03 27.13 10.00
N ASP A 177 1.27 27.32 10.25
CA ASP A 177 2.01 28.52 9.89
C ASP A 177 3.46 28.17 9.57
N ILE A 178 4.03 28.85 8.57
CA ILE A 178 5.42 28.74 8.11
C ILE A 178 6.15 30.09 8.11
N GLY A 179 5.55 31.14 8.70
CA GLY A 179 6.11 32.49 8.82
C GLY A 179 5.93 33.36 7.58
N GLY A 180 4.84 33.17 6.83
CA GLY A 180 4.53 33.98 5.65
C GLY A 180 4.09 35.41 6.01
N VAL A 181 4.26 36.36 5.09
CA VAL A 181 3.67 37.70 5.19
C VAL A 181 2.18 37.61 4.83
N THR A 182 1.32 37.77 5.84
CA THR A 182 -0.15 37.88 5.67
C THR A 182 -0.56 39.16 4.96
#